data_AF-A0A849AXU7-F1
#
_entry.id   AF-A0A849AXU7-F1
#
_cell.length_a   1.000
_cell.length_b   1.000
_cell.length_c   1.000
_cell.angle_alpha   90.00
_cell.angle_beta   90.00
_cell.angle_gamma   90.00
#
_symmetry.space_group_name_H-M   'P 1'
#
loop_
_entity.id
_entity.type
_entity.pdbx_description
1 polymer ?
#
loop_
_entity_poly.entity_id
_entity_poly.type
_entity_poly.pdbx_seq_one_letter_code
_entity_poly.pdbx_strand_id
1 'polypeptide(L)' 'MEEYKVSFYLDNETLDLECEGIFKATNKSEAINRAAKELNPTDKGFHTIMIWGRPD' A
#
# COMPACT_ATOMS: atom_id res chain seq x y z
N MET A 1 -16.74 -0.93 -3.39
CA MET A 1 -15.37 -1.18 -2.91
C MET A 1 -14.44 -0.80 -4.04
N GLU A 2 -13.38 -0.06 -3.71
CA GLU A 2 -12.38 0.36 -4.67
C GLU A 2 -11.14 -0.53 -4.52
N GLU A 3 -10.33 -0.58 -5.57
CA GLU A 3 -9.03 -1.21 -5.51
C GLU A 3 -8.01 -0.16 -5.13
N TYR A 4 -7.13 -0.49 -4.19
CA TYR A 4 -6.09 0.39 -3.70
C TYR A 4 -4.75 -0.31 -3.89
N LYS A 5 -3.83 0.33 -4.62
CA LYS A 5 -2.44 -0.10 -4.67
C LYS A 5 -1.73 0.48 -3.45
N VAL A 6 -1.18 -0.38 -2.60
CA VAL A 6 -0.39 -0.02 -1.42
C VAL A 6 1.02 -0.51 -1.62
N SER A 7 1.98 0.40 -1.49
CA SER A 7 3.41 0.12 -1.66
C SER A 7 4.14 0.52 -0.38
N PHE A 8 4.91 -0.40 0.19
CA PHE A 8 5.77 -0.20 1.35
C PHE A 8 7.23 -0.13 0.89
N TYR A 9 8.01 0.73 1.52
CA TYR A 9 9.40 0.96 1.16
C TYR A 9 10.30 0.81 2.37
N LEU A 10 11.52 0.33 2.15
CA LEU A 10 12.53 0.17 3.19
C LEU A 10 13.09 1.51 3.69
N ASP A 11 13.05 2.53 2.83
CA ASP A 11 13.66 3.83 3.09
C ASP A 11 12.96 4.95 2.31
N ASN A 12 12.99 6.17 2.85
CA ASN A 12 12.34 7.34 2.24
C ASN A 12 13.23 8.10 1.25
N GLU A 13 14.56 7.92 1.32
CA GLU A 13 15.52 8.66 0.49
C GLU A 13 15.69 7.97 -0.87
N THR A 14 15.84 6.65 -0.83
CA THR A 14 16.05 5.79 -2.01
C THR A 14 14.74 5.30 -2.60
N LEU A 15 13.63 5.36 -1.85
CA LEU A 15 12.34 4.79 -2.23
C LEU A 15 12.46 3.32 -2.64
N ASP A 16 13.32 2.57 -1.94
CA ASP A 16 13.53 1.16 -2.22
C ASP A 16 12.28 0.36 -1.83
N LEU A 17 11.61 -0.20 -2.84
CA LEU A 17 10.33 -0.87 -2.67
C LEU A 17 10.55 -2.21 -1.95
N GLU A 18 10.00 -2.33 -0.75
CA GLU A 18 10.03 -3.59 -0.01
C GLU A 18 8.98 -4.56 -0.57
N CYS A 19 7.73 -4.11 -0.59
CA CYS A 19 6.60 -4.90 -1.03
C CYS A 19 5.44 -4.03 -1.47
N GLU A 20 4.64 -4.52 -2.41
CA GLU A 20 3.41 -3.86 -2.82
C GLU A 20 2.32 -4.85 -3.17
N GLY A 21 1.08 -4.37 -3.13
CA GLY A 21 -0.08 -5.18 -3.49
C GLY A 21 -1.30 -4.32 -3.80
N ILE A 22 -2.27 -4.94 -4.47
CA ILE A 22 -3.56 -4.34 -4.76
C ILE A 22 -4.60 -4.96 -3.83
N PHE A 23 -5.28 -4.11 -3.06
CA PHE A 23 -6.23 -4.52 -2.03
C PHE A 23 -7.59 -3.91 -2.31
N LYS A 24 -8.63 -4.74 -2.26
CA LYS A 24 -10.02 -4.27 -2.27
C LYS A 24 -10.40 -3.78 -0.88
N ALA A 25 -10.79 -2.52 -0.81
CA ALA A 25 -11.18 -1.90 0.45
C ALA A 25 -12.28 -0.86 0.26
N THR A 26 -12.93 -0.50 1.36
CA THR A 26 -13.96 0.54 1.38
C THR A 26 -13.34 1.94 1.48
N ASN A 27 -12.12 2.04 2.01
CA ASN A 27 -11.37 3.28 2.15
C ASN A 27 -9.85 3.00 2.22
N LYS A 28 -9.06 4.06 2.15
CA LYS A 28 -7.59 4.01 2.22
C LYS A 28 -7.05 3.34 3.49
N SER A 29 -7.59 3.67 4.67
CA SER A 29 -7.14 3.10 5.95
C SER A 29 -7.34 1.59 6.05
N GLU A 30 -8.46 1.10 5.52
CA GLU A 30 -8.74 -0.33 5.47
C GLU A 30 -7.75 -1.03 4.53
N ALA A 31 -7.48 -0.47 3.35
CA ALA A 31 -6.48 -1.00 2.42
C ALA A 31 -5.08 -1.09 3.05
N ILE A 32 -4.63 -0.02 3.73
CA ILE A 32 -3.31 -0.01 4.40
C ILE A 32 -3.24 -1.08 5.49
N ASN A 33 -4.28 -1.19 6.33
CA ASN A 33 -4.32 -2.19 7.39
C ASN A 33 -4.27 -3.63 6.85
N ARG A 34 -4.96 -3.87 5.74
CA ARG A 34 -4.94 -5.16 5.06
C ARG A 34 -3.56 -5.44 4.48
N ALA A 35 -3.01 -4.49 3.74
CA ALA A 35 -1.69 -4.57 3.14
C ALA A 35 -0.60 -4.82 4.19
N ALA A 36 -0.63 -4.11 5.32
CA ALA A 36 0.33 -4.28 6.40
C ALA A 36 0.23 -5.65 7.09
N LYS A 37 -0.96 -6.29 7.08
CA LYS A 37 -1.15 -7.64 7.62
C LYS A 37 -0.75 -8.73 6.64
N GLU A 38 -1.06 -8.55 5.35
CA GLU A 38 -0.80 -9.56 4.31
C GLU A 38 0.64 -9.52 3.82
N LEU A 39 1.22 -8.34 3.64
CA LEU A 39 2.59 -8.18 3.15
C LEU A 39 3.64 -8.19 4.28
N ASN A 40 3.21 -7.93 5.52
CA ASN A 40 4.05 -7.91 6.71
C ASN A 40 5.39 -7.14 6.50
N PRO A 41 5.33 -5.86 6.09
CA PRO A 41 6.53 -5.06 5.84
C PRO A 41 7.35 -4.90 7.11
N THR A 42 8.67 -4.89 6.94
CA THR A 42 9.67 -4.81 8.01
C THR A 42 9.62 -3.44 8.69
N ASP A 43 9.42 -2.37 7.91
CA ASP A 43 9.20 -1.02 8.42
C ASP A 43 7.85 -0.45 7.96
N LYS A 44 7.04 0.03 8.91
CA LYS A 44 5.71 0.60 8.62
C LYS A 44 5.76 2.12 8.39
N GLY A 45 6.94 2.73 8.50
CA GLY A 45 7.13 4.18 8.56
C GLY A 45 6.89 4.88 7.24
N PHE A 46 7.17 4.24 6.10
CA PHE A 46 7.00 4.84 4.77
C PHE A 46 6.22 3.94 3.80
N HIS A 47 5.03 4.40 3.42
CA HIS A 47 4.17 3.72 2.46
C HIS A 47 3.39 4.72 1.60
N THR A 48 3.06 4.33 0.38
CA THR A 48 2.20 5.08 -0.53
C THR A 48 0.90 4.32 -0.79
N ILE A 49 -0.18 5.06 -1.04
CA ILE A 49 -1.48 4.49 -1.39
C ILE A 49 -2.15 5.29 -2.50
N MET A 50 -2.62 4.58 -3.52
CA MET A 50 -3.36 5.16 -4.65
C MET A 50 -4.57 4.30 -5.04
N ILE A 51 -5.61 4.93 -5.57
CA ILE A 51 -6.76 4.21 -6.14
C ILE A 51 -6.28 3.56 -7.43
N TRP A 52 -6.45 2.25 -7.51
CA TRP A 52 -6.09 1.44 -8.66
C TRP A 52 -7.32 1.19 -9.53
N GLY A 53 -7.16 1.20 -10.85
CA GLY A 53 -8.21 0.77 -11.77
C GLY A 53 -9.33 1.78 -12.05
N ARG A 54 -9.23 3.03 -11.60
CA ARG A 54 -10.04 4.13 -12.16
C ARG A 54 -9.23 4.83 -13.25
N PRO A 55 -9.50 4.57 -14.54
CA PRO A 55 -9.15 5.54 -15.57
C PRO A 55 -10.04 6.77 -15.34
N ASP A 56 -9.44 7.95 -15.37
CA ASP A 56 -10.16 9.22 -15.50
C ASP A 56 -10.96 9.22 -16.82
#